data_AF-A0A850QML0-F1
#
_entry.id   AF-A0A850QML0-F1
#
_cell.length_a   1.000
_cell.length_b   1.000
_cell.length_c   1.000
_cell.angle_alpha   90.00
_cell.angle_beta   90.00
_cell.angle_gamma   90.00
#
_symmetry.space_group_name_H-M   'P 1'
#
loop_
_entity.id
_entity.type
_entity.pdbx_description
1 polymer ?
#
loop_
_entity_poly.entity_id
_entity_poly.type
_entity_poly.pdbx_seq_one_letter_code
_entity_poly.pdbx_strand_id
1 'polypeptide(L)'
;TVGLVGMSLDFVPDGLVYVPYVRLNYKFDNNIRVQGRYKWKLWDYSMTGPSGDSYHSKIQEFDAWLGYNTQNWDFQYEFQIWKEMESNALPQFDNDDINYLHNFRLMYTYKTKDDTSWRPFIEVGNVSQSRYTDNRQTRYRMGIKYTW
;
A
#
# COMPACT_ATOMS: atom_id res chain seq x y z
N THR A 1 -10.28 -1.30 19.39
CA THR A 1 -9.28 -0.52 18.63
C THR A 1 -7.90 -1.01 18.96
N VAL A 2 -6.99 -1.07 17.99
CA VAL A 2 -5.57 -1.39 18.22
C VAL A 2 -4.72 -0.37 17.49
N GLY A 3 -3.83 0.31 18.21
CA GLY A 3 -2.79 1.18 17.66
C GLY A 3 -1.47 0.41 17.53
N LEU A 4 -0.76 0.62 16.43
CA LEU A 4 0.53 -0.01 16.14
C LEU A 4 1.51 1.07 15.69
N VAL A 5 2.72 1.04 16.25
CA VAL A 5 3.88 1.74 15.71
C VAL A 5 4.82 0.68 15.16
N GLY A 6 5.39 0.92 14.00
CA GLY A 6 6.29 -0.03 13.37
C GLY A 6 7.21 0.62 12.36
N MET A 7 8.12 -0.18 11.84
CA MET A 7 9.04 0.20 10.78
C MET A 7 9.23 -1.00 9.85
N SER A 8 9.38 -0.75 8.56
CA SER A 8 9.96 -1.71 7.61
C SER A 8 11.21 -1.14 6.96
N LEU A 9 12.05 -2.04 6.46
CA LEU A 9 13.26 -1.77 5.70
C LEU A 9 13.12 -2.48 4.37
N ASP A 10 13.04 -1.70 3.29
CA ASP A 10 12.94 -2.25 1.94
C ASP A 10 14.34 -2.22 1.30
N PHE A 11 14.85 -3.40 0.94
CA PHE A 11 16.16 -3.56 0.30
C PHE A 11 15.98 -3.50 -1.22
N VAL A 12 16.67 -2.57 -1.86
CA VAL A 12 16.69 -2.40 -3.33
C VAL A 12 18.14 -2.39 -3.82
N PRO A 13 18.39 -2.62 -5.13
CA PRO A 13 19.76 -2.67 -5.65
C PRO A 13 20.62 -1.44 -5.33
N ASP A 14 19.99 -0.26 -5.25
CA ASP A 14 20.67 1.02 -5.01
C ASP A 14 20.90 1.33 -3.52
N GLY A 15 20.21 0.64 -2.60
CA GLY A 15 20.27 0.92 -1.16
C GLY A 15 19.05 0.45 -0.37
N LEU A 16 18.72 1.20 0.69
CA LEU A 16 17.62 0.93 1.61
C LEU A 16 16.57 2.03 1.58
N VAL A 17 15.32 1.64 1.82
CA VAL A 17 14.23 2.57 2.12
C VAL A 17 13.73 2.30 3.54
N TYR A 18 13.84 3.30 4.41
CA TYR A 18 13.31 3.26 5.77
C TYR A 18 11.84 3.67 5.75
N VAL A 19 10.97 2.83 6.32
CA VAL A 19 9.52 3.06 6.30
C VAL A 19 8.94 3.02 7.72
N PRO A 20 9.16 4.05 8.56
CA PRO A 20 8.49 4.15 9.84
C PRO A 20 7.01 4.51 9.65
N TYR A 21 6.14 3.94 10.47
CA TYR A 21 4.70 4.15 10.37
C TYR A 21 3.96 4.05 11.70
N VAL A 22 2.79 4.69 11.73
CA VAL A 22 1.76 4.49 12.74
C VAL A 22 0.50 3.99 12.07
N ARG A 23 -0.14 2.98 12.64
CA ARG A 23 -1.38 2.39 12.14
C ARG A 23 -2.43 2.30 13.24
N LEU A 24 -3.66 2.66 12.90
CA LEU A 24 -4.83 2.45 13.72
C LEU A 24 -5.74 1.42 13.05
N ASN A 25 -6.18 0.43 13.82
CA ASN A 25 -7.13 -0.60 13.38
C ASN A 25 -8.39 -0.57 14.25
N TYR A 26 -9.55 -0.59 13.61
CA TYR A 26 -10.83 -0.72 14.27
C TYR A 26 -11.68 -1.79 13.59
N LYS A 27 -12.31 -2.65 14.40
CA LYS A 27 -13.28 -3.65 13.95
C LYS A 27 -14.59 -3.37 14.68
N PHE A 28 -15.66 -3.19 13.90
CA PHE A 28 -17.02 -3.03 14.38
C PHE A 28 -17.67 -4.41 14.61
N ASP A 29 -18.73 -4.44 15.41
CA ASP A 29 -19.46 -5.68 15.73
C ASP A 29 -20.20 -6.26 14.51
N ASN A 30 -20.49 -5.43 13.51
CA ASN A 30 -21.13 -5.83 12.26
C ASN A 30 -20.15 -6.38 11.21
N ASN A 31 -18.97 -6.86 11.63
CA ASN A 31 -17.90 -7.39 10.77
C ASN A 31 -17.25 -6.38 9.80
N ILE A 32 -17.59 -5.10 9.87
CA ILE A 32 -16.85 -4.05 9.17
C ILE A 32 -15.53 -3.79 9.90
N ARG A 33 -14.47 -3.55 9.13
CA ARG A 33 -13.14 -3.18 9.63
C ARG A 33 -12.65 -1.95 8.91
N VAL A 34 -12.13 -0.99 9.67
CA VAL A 34 -11.44 0.18 9.12
C VAL A 34 -10.04 0.24 9.68
N GLN A 35 -9.10 0.58 8.81
CA GLN A 35 -7.69 0.68 9.17
C GLN A 35 -7.11 1.90 8.48
N GLY A 36 -6.28 2.66 9.19
CA GLY A 36 -5.54 3.79 8.64
C GLY A 36 -4.08 3.68 9.01
N ARG A 37 -3.17 3.92 8.07
CA ARG A 37 -1.73 3.96 8.32
C ARG A 37 -1.14 5.23 7.73
N TYR A 38 -0.43 5.99 8.55
CA TYR A 38 0.44 7.07 8.09
C TYR A 38 1.89 6.61 8.17
N LYS A 39 2.66 6.83 7.11
CA LYS A 39 4.05 6.39 7.02
C LYS A 39 4.90 7.43 6.30
N TRP A 40 6.18 7.43 6.65
CA TRP A 40 7.22 8.02 5.82
C TRP A 40 7.92 6.92 5.05
N LYS A 41 8.42 7.23 3.86
CA LYS A 41 9.42 6.43 3.15
C LYS A 41 10.62 7.33 2.90
N LEU A 42 11.79 6.89 3.36
CA LEU A 42 13.03 7.67 3.34
C LEU A 42 14.12 6.85 2.65
N TRP A 43 14.62 7.39 1.53
CA TRP A 43 15.67 6.74 0.75
C TRP A 43 17.04 7.08 1.30
N ASP A 44 17.90 6.07 1.45
CA ASP A 44 19.27 6.23 1.93
C ASP A 44 20.31 6.44 0.81
N TYR A 45 19.84 6.37 -0.43
CA TYR A 45 20.63 6.55 -1.63
C TYR A 45 20.13 7.74 -2.46
N SER A 46 21.05 8.32 -3.22
CA SER A 46 20.77 9.50 -4.04
C SER A 46 20.13 9.15 -5.38
N MET A 47 19.28 10.05 -5.86
CA MET A 47 18.65 10.05 -7.17
C MET A 47 18.98 11.37 -7.88
N THR A 48 18.93 11.40 -9.20
CA THR A 48 19.11 12.63 -9.99
C THR A 48 17.75 13.28 -10.26
N GLY A 49 17.61 14.55 -9.88
CA GLY A 49 16.41 15.34 -10.10
C GLY A 49 16.33 15.98 -11.48
N PRO A 50 15.22 16.64 -11.84
CA PRO A 50 15.07 17.35 -13.12
C PRO A 50 16.10 18.46 -13.35
N SER A 51 16.62 19.06 -12.28
CA SER A 51 17.69 20.08 -12.37
C SER A 51 19.07 19.50 -12.68
N GLY A 52 19.24 18.18 -12.61
CA GLY A 52 20.54 17.50 -12.65
C GLY A 52 21.21 17.34 -11.29
N ASP A 53 20.75 18.06 -10.26
CA ASP A 53 21.26 17.91 -8.89
C ASP A 53 20.77 16.61 -8.25
N SER A 54 21.58 16.09 -7.32
CA SER A 54 21.20 14.90 -6.54
C SER A 54 20.24 15.23 -5.41
N TYR A 55 19.34 14.29 -5.09
CA TYR A 55 18.43 14.36 -3.95
C TYR A 55 18.20 12.96 -3.35
N HIS A 56 17.69 12.91 -2.12
CA HIS A 56 17.22 11.67 -1.49
C HIS A 56 15.71 11.76 -1.34
N SER A 57 14.95 10.89 -2.01
CA SER A 57 13.49 10.92 -1.98
C SER A 57 12.94 10.82 -0.55
N LYS A 58 11.87 11.57 -0.28
CA LYS A 58 11.14 11.52 0.99
C LYS A 58 9.66 11.59 0.69
N ILE A 59 8.97 10.48 0.95
CA ILE A 59 7.53 10.38 0.68
C ILE A 59 6.75 10.30 1.98
N GLN A 60 5.73 11.14 2.12
CA GLN A 60 4.66 10.96 3.09
C GLN A 60 3.53 10.18 2.44
N GLU A 61 3.00 9.15 3.11
CA GLU A 61 1.92 8.33 2.55
C GLU A 61 0.88 7.98 3.60
N PHE A 62 -0.38 8.05 3.19
CA PHE A 62 -1.52 7.59 3.95
C PHE A 62 -2.21 6.44 3.23
N ASP A 63 -2.37 5.32 3.94
CA ASP A 63 -3.11 4.16 3.51
C ASP A 63 -4.40 4.02 4.32
N ALA A 64 -5.50 3.70 3.64
CA ALA A 64 -6.77 3.38 4.26
C ALA A 64 -7.29 2.04 3.74
N TRP A 65 -7.85 1.23 4.64
CA TRP A 65 -8.54 0.00 4.29
C TRP A 65 -9.94 -0.03 4.89
N LEU A 66 -10.92 -0.38 4.05
CA LEU A 66 -12.28 -0.72 4.46
C LEU A 66 -12.51 -2.19 4.12
N GLY A 67 -12.74 -3.00 5.15
CA GLY A 67 -12.98 -4.43 5.01
C GLY A 67 -14.35 -4.85 5.53
N TYR A 68 -14.88 -5.92 4.96
CA TYR A 68 -16.10 -6.58 5.42
C TYR A 68 -15.95 -8.10 5.30
N ASN A 69 -16.36 -8.81 6.35
CA ASN A 69 -16.33 -10.28 6.38
C ASN A 69 -17.74 -10.85 6.45
N THR A 70 -17.97 -11.92 5.68
CA THR A 70 -19.17 -12.73 5.77
C THR A 70 -18.80 -14.21 5.66
N GLN A 71 -19.05 -14.96 6.73
CA GLN A 71 -18.68 -16.39 6.84
C GLN A 71 -17.23 -16.61 6.37
N ASN A 72 -17.06 -17.19 5.18
CA ASN A 72 -15.78 -17.54 4.58
C ASN A 72 -15.20 -16.43 3.68
N TRP A 73 -15.97 -15.42 3.31
CA TRP A 73 -15.57 -14.36 2.40
C TRP A 73 -15.04 -13.12 3.11
N ASP A 74 -14.03 -12.50 2.49
CA ASP A 74 -13.38 -11.26 2.91
C ASP A 74 -13.32 -10.31 1.73
N PHE A 75 -14.00 -9.18 1.88
CA PHE A 75 -13.98 -8.07 0.93
C PHE A 75 -13.13 -6.96 1.52
N GLN A 76 -12.22 -6.39 0.74
CA GLN A 76 -11.42 -5.26 1.19
C GLN A 76 -11.21 -4.26 0.07
N TYR A 77 -11.58 -3.02 0.33
CA TYR A 77 -11.14 -1.87 -0.44
C TYR A 77 -9.94 -1.21 0.24
N GLU A 78 -9.00 -0.77 -0.56
CA GLU A 78 -7.77 -0.10 -0.18
C GLU A 78 -7.61 1.18 -1.00
N PHE A 79 -7.28 2.26 -0.30
CA PHE A 79 -6.88 3.54 -0.88
C PHE A 79 -5.52 3.93 -0.33
N GLN A 80 -4.61 4.34 -1.20
CA GLN A 80 -3.32 4.89 -0.83
C GLN A 80 -3.16 6.25 -1.50
N ILE A 81 -2.62 7.22 -0.78
CA ILE A 81 -2.25 8.53 -1.31
C ILE A 81 -0.89 8.93 -0.74
N TRP A 82 -0.01 9.41 -1.59
CA TRP A 82 1.33 9.80 -1.18
C TRP A 82 1.78 11.08 -1.85
N LYS A 83 2.70 11.79 -1.18
CA LYS A 83 3.30 13.04 -1.61
C LYS A 83 4.81 12.96 -1.48
N GLU A 84 5.51 13.32 -2.54
CA GLU A 84 6.95 13.56 -2.53
C GLU A 84 7.25 14.92 -1.91
N MET A 85 8.23 14.96 -1.01
CA MET A 85 8.52 16.14 -0.20
C MET A 85 9.76 16.89 -0.71
N GLU A 86 10.56 16.26 -1.56
CA GLU A 86 11.74 16.91 -2.15
C GLU A 86 11.37 17.73 -3.39
N SER A 87 11.69 19.02 -3.36
CA SER A 87 11.37 19.96 -4.46
C SER A 87 12.06 19.64 -5.79
N ASN A 88 13.23 18.98 -5.74
CA ASN A 88 13.97 18.55 -6.92
C ASN A 88 13.64 17.09 -7.33
N ALA A 89 12.60 16.49 -6.76
CA ALA A 89 12.26 15.12 -7.11
C ALA A 89 11.58 15.01 -8.48
N LEU A 90 11.62 13.80 -9.04
CA LEU A 90 10.80 13.47 -10.20
C LEU A 90 9.31 13.46 -9.80
N PRO A 91 8.40 13.88 -10.70
CA PRO A 91 6.96 13.82 -10.44
C PRO A 91 6.47 12.44 -10.03
N GLN A 92 5.38 12.38 -9.28
CA GLN A 92 4.73 11.15 -8.85
C GLN A 92 3.61 10.73 -9.80
N PHE A 93 2.81 11.67 -10.30
CA PHE A 93 1.72 11.45 -11.26
C PHE A 93 1.29 12.76 -11.91
N ASP A 94 0.95 12.73 -13.21
CA ASP A 94 0.50 13.89 -13.97
C ASP A 94 1.33 15.18 -13.78
N ASN A 95 2.66 15.03 -13.74
CA ASN A 95 3.61 16.13 -13.49
C ASN A 95 3.51 16.79 -12.10
N ASP A 96 2.77 16.17 -11.16
CA ASP A 96 2.59 16.64 -9.80
C ASP A 96 3.35 15.76 -8.78
N ASP A 97 3.51 16.28 -7.55
CA ASP A 97 4.21 15.62 -6.45
C ASP A 97 3.33 14.63 -5.65
N ILE A 98 2.04 14.52 -5.99
CA ILE A 98 1.07 13.61 -5.36
C ILE A 98 0.69 12.48 -6.32
N ASN A 99 0.49 11.27 -5.79
CA ASN A 99 -0.13 10.16 -6.51
C ASN A 99 -0.98 9.30 -5.56
N TYR A 100 -1.84 8.48 -6.14
CA TYR A 100 -2.80 7.66 -5.41
C TYR A 100 -3.11 6.32 -6.12
N LEU A 101 -3.62 5.38 -5.35
CA LEU A 101 -3.93 4.02 -5.77
C LEU A 101 -5.25 3.55 -5.16
N HIS A 102 -6.05 2.89 -5.98
CA HIS A 102 -7.25 2.16 -5.55
C HIS A 102 -7.02 0.67 -5.72
N ASN A 103 -7.42 -0.15 -4.76
CA ASN A 103 -7.33 -1.60 -4.88
C ASN A 103 -8.51 -2.28 -4.19
N PHE A 104 -9.08 -3.27 -4.86
CA PHE A 104 -10.12 -4.12 -4.30
C PHE A 104 -9.63 -5.56 -4.24
N ARG A 105 -9.79 -6.21 -3.09
CA ARG A 105 -9.48 -7.62 -2.88
C ARG A 105 -10.74 -8.40 -2.51
N LEU A 106 -10.91 -9.55 -3.15
CA LEU A 106 -11.82 -10.61 -2.74
C LEU A 106 -11.00 -11.82 -2.30
N MET A 107 -11.28 -12.35 -1.12
CA MET A 107 -10.59 -13.51 -0.58
C MET A 107 -11.60 -14.50 0.01
N TYR A 108 -11.38 -15.79 -0.21
CA TYR A 108 -12.20 -16.87 0.35
C TYR A 108 -11.38 -17.66 1.37
N THR A 109 -11.99 -18.12 2.45
CA THR A 109 -11.35 -18.91 3.50
C THR A 109 -11.86 -20.34 3.48
N TYR A 110 -10.96 -21.29 3.19
CA TYR A 110 -11.21 -22.72 3.31
C TYR A 110 -10.43 -23.26 4.50
N LYS A 111 -11.14 -23.80 5.50
CA LYS A 111 -10.54 -24.48 6.65
C LYS A 111 -10.52 -25.98 6.41
N THR A 112 -9.40 -26.62 6.69
CA THR A 112 -9.27 -28.08 6.61
C THR A 112 -9.69 -28.74 7.93
N LYS A 113 -9.73 -30.07 7.96
CA LYS A 113 -10.01 -30.84 9.17
C LYS A 113 -8.90 -30.72 10.23
N ASP A 114 -7.68 -30.43 9.80
CA ASP A 114 -6.51 -30.29 10.65
C ASP A 114 -6.30 -28.83 11.11
N ASP A 115 -7.37 -28.01 11.09
CA ASP A 115 -7.44 -26.58 11.44
C ASP A 115 -6.53 -25.64 10.63
N THR A 116 -5.85 -26.15 9.59
CA THR A 116 -5.12 -25.29 8.64
C THR A 116 -6.09 -24.51 7.76
N SER A 117 -5.67 -23.31 7.33
CA SER A 117 -6.51 -22.42 6.52
C SER A 117 -5.83 -22.05 5.20
N TRP A 118 -6.55 -22.30 4.10
CA TRP A 118 -6.18 -21.86 2.76
C TRP A 118 -7.05 -20.69 2.33
N ARG A 119 -6.41 -19.61 1.91
CA ARG A 119 -7.07 -18.36 1.57
C ARG A 119 -6.69 -17.85 0.17
N PRO A 120 -7.27 -18.40 -0.90
CA PRO A 120 -7.10 -17.85 -2.24
C PRO A 120 -7.73 -16.45 -2.33
N PHE A 121 -7.11 -15.58 -3.12
CA PHE A 121 -7.58 -14.22 -3.32
C PHE A 121 -7.31 -13.71 -4.74
N ILE A 122 -8.12 -12.74 -5.14
CA ILE A 122 -7.93 -11.92 -6.34
C ILE A 122 -7.93 -10.45 -5.94
N GLU A 123 -7.18 -9.63 -6.68
CA GLU A 123 -7.17 -8.18 -6.53
C GLU A 123 -7.29 -7.49 -7.88
N VAL A 124 -8.06 -6.40 -7.90
CA VAL A 124 -8.14 -5.47 -9.02
C VAL A 124 -7.76 -4.09 -8.50
N GLY A 125 -6.68 -3.54 -9.03
CA GLY A 125 -6.19 -2.22 -8.66
C GLY A 125 -6.19 -1.26 -9.84
N ASN A 126 -6.37 0.02 -9.55
CA ASN A 126 -6.15 1.11 -10.49
C ASN A 126 -4.93 1.91 -10.02
N VAL A 127 -3.90 1.98 -10.86
CA VAL A 127 -2.58 2.58 -10.56
C VAL A 127 -2.22 3.60 -11.62
N SER A 128 -1.31 4.53 -11.30
CA SER A 128 -0.78 5.47 -12.30
C SER A 128 0.00 4.73 -13.36
N GLN A 129 -0.20 5.06 -14.64
CA GLN A 129 0.59 4.48 -15.73
C GLN A 129 1.98 5.12 -15.82
N SER A 130 2.05 6.44 -15.62
CA SER A 130 3.26 7.25 -15.78
C SER A 130 3.30 8.36 -14.72
N ARG A 131 4.48 8.94 -14.56
CA ARG A 131 4.71 10.14 -13.74
C ARG A 131 4.25 11.43 -14.44
N TYR A 132 4.15 11.42 -15.77
CA TYR A 132 4.02 12.63 -16.60
C TYR A 132 2.67 12.77 -17.30
N THR A 133 1.78 11.79 -17.16
CA THR A 133 0.44 11.82 -17.75
C THR A 133 -0.59 11.41 -16.71
N ASP A 134 -1.85 11.81 -16.94
CA ASP A 134 -3.03 11.46 -16.15
C ASP A 134 -3.53 10.02 -16.38
N ASN A 135 -2.92 9.30 -17.32
CA ASN A 135 -3.32 7.95 -17.65
C ASN A 135 -3.21 6.98 -16.47
N ARG A 136 -4.19 6.08 -16.38
CA ARG A 136 -4.29 5.04 -15.35
C ARG A 136 -4.21 3.65 -15.99
N GLN A 137 -3.65 2.70 -15.24
CA GLN A 137 -3.56 1.30 -15.62
C GLN A 137 -4.31 0.42 -14.61
N THR A 138 -5.06 -0.56 -15.13
CA THR A 138 -5.67 -1.60 -14.30
C THR A 138 -4.67 -2.73 -14.05
N ARG A 139 -4.49 -3.09 -12.78
CA ARG A 139 -3.61 -4.16 -12.31
C ARG A 139 -4.44 -5.31 -11.76
N TYR A 140 -4.20 -6.51 -12.28
CA TYR A 140 -4.81 -7.74 -11.77
C TYR A 140 -3.77 -8.54 -10.98
N ARG A 141 -4.16 -9.05 -9.80
CA ARG A 141 -3.34 -9.98 -9.01
C ARG A 141 -4.19 -11.15 -8.56
N MET A 142 -3.55 -12.30 -8.41
CA MET A 142 -4.11 -13.47 -7.77
C MET A 142 -3.06 -14.10 -6.89
N GLY A 143 -3.48 -14.76 -5.82
CA GLY A 143 -2.57 -15.44 -4.92
C GLY A 143 -3.29 -16.32 -3.92
N ILE A 144 -2.50 -16.96 -3.06
CA ILE A 144 -3.00 -17.82 -2.00
C ILE A 144 -2.24 -17.56 -0.71
N LYS A 145 -2.96 -17.48 0.41
CA LYS A 145 -2.36 -17.39 1.75
C LYS A 145 -2.61 -18.69 2.48
N TYR A 146 -1.54 -19.27 3.03
CA TYR A 146 -1.60 -20.43 3.91
C TYR A 146 -1.45 -19.99 5.37
N THR A 147 -2.16 -20.64 6.28
CA THR A 147 -2.01 -20.44 7.73
C THR A 147 -2.04 -21.80 8.40
N TRP A 148 -0.93 -22.10 9.07
CA TRP A 148 -0.75 -23.31 9.88
C TRP A 148 -1.32 -23.11 11.29
#